data_AF-A0A1J6JXI2-F1
#
_entry.id   AF-A0A1J6JXI2-F1
#
_cell.length_a   1.000
_cell.length_b   1.000
_cell.length_c   1.000
_cell.angle_alpha   90.00
_cell.angle_beta   90.00
_cell.angle_gamma   90.00
#
_symmetry.space_group_name_H-M   'P 1'
#
loop_
_entity.id
_entity.type
_entity.pdbx_description
1 polymer ?
#
loop_
_entity_poly.entity_id
_entity_poly.type
_entity_poly.pdbx_seq_one_letter_code
_entity_poly.pdbx_strand_id
1 'polypeptide(L)'
;MSYPTDEGGVGFKKLQDICNSFAAKRWWRFRVENNLWTRFLRAKYCQRSNPISKKLDPKDSNSWRSLLEARNKVDLNIQWKINKGNSLNTNVSNFLNNHGWNIELLKDTVPQEVVYEVKHINIGQNDIQDQAVKQHDIKIKHCFREGNEVADALAKHATTIMQQIIFLNENDLPSEARKAICMDRQQVPNFRIRPRKHAGWFFEPP
;
A
#
# COMPACT_ATOMS: atom_id res chain seq x y z
N MET A 1 -4.50 -41.84 15.71
CA MET A 1 -3.67 -40.84 15.01
C MET A 1 -2.70 -41.62 14.14
N SER A 2 -2.63 -41.36 12.84
CA SER A 2 -1.67 -42.02 11.94
C SER A 2 -0.33 -41.30 12.04
N TYR A 3 0.65 -41.95 12.63
CA TYR A 3 2.03 -41.49 12.68
C TYR A 3 2.69 -41.58 11.29
N PRO A 4 3.77 -40.84 11.03
CA PRO A 4 4.62 -41.03 9.86
C PRO A 4 5.10 -42.49 9.76
N THR A 5 5.38 -42.95 8.53
CA THR A 5 5.88 -44.32 8.31
C THR A 5 7.19 -44.58 9.05
N ASP A 6 8.00 -43.54 9.22
CA ASP A 6 9.27 -43.56 9.96
C ASP A 6 9.09 -43.82 11.48
N GLU A 7 7.89 -43.63 12.01
CA GLU A 7 7.52 -43.91 13.41
C GLU A 7 6.62 -45.16 13.52
N GLY A 8 6.56 -46.00 12.49
CA GLY A 8 5.75 -47.23 12.47
C GLY A 8 4.26 -47.03 12.22
N GLY A 9 3.86 -45.84 11.72
CA GLY A 9 2.47 -45.55 11.34
C GLY A 9 2.16 -45.84 9.86
N VAL A 10 0.87 -45.78 9.50
CA VAL A 10 0.40 -46.04 8.12
C VAL A 10 0.72 -44.90 7.15
N GLY A 11 1.31 -43.79 7.63
CA GLY A 11 1.75 -42.67 6.79
C GLY A 11 0.62 -41.78 6.24
N PHE A 12 -0.65 -42.04 6.61
CA PHE A 12 -1.76 -41.18 6.20
C PHE A 12 -1.69 -39.81 6.88
N LYS A 13 -1.66 -38.75 6.08
CA LYS A 13 -1.83 -37.37 6.57
C LYS A 13 -3.29 -37.09 6.84
N LYS A 14 -3.60 -36.27 7.85
CA LYS A 14 -4.99 -35.83 8.07
C LYS A 14 -5.45 -35.04 6.85
N LEU A 15 -6.68 -35.27 6.40
CA LEU A 15 -7.26 -34.55 5.27
C LEU A 15 -7.20 -33.02 5.47
N GLN A 16 -7.37 -32.58 6.72
CA GLN A 16 -7.24 -31.17 7.09
C GLN A 16 -5.85 -30.60 6.79
N ASP A 17 -4.78 -31.37 7.04
CA ASP A 17 -3.40 -30.94 6.78
C ASP A 17 -3.15 -30.86 5.27
N ILE A 18 -3.73 -31.77 4.50
CA ILE A 18 -3.69 -31.75 3.03
C ILE A 18 -4.41 -30.49 2.52
N CYS A 19 -5.63 -30.21 2.97
CA CYS A 19 -6.37 -29.01 2.61
C CYS A 19 -5.62 -27.71 2.97
N ASN A 20 -5.04 -27.65 4.17
CA ASN A 20 -4.24 -26.50 4.62
C ASN A 20 -2.99 -26.31 3.75
N SER A 21 -2.31 -27.40 3.37
CA SER A 21 -1.14 -27.35 2.49
C SER A 21 -1.48 -26.82 1.09
N PHE A 22 -2.63 -27.23 0.53
CA PHE A 22 -3.11 -26.71 -0.75
C PHE A 22 -3.52 -25.24 -0.66
N ALA A 23 -4.15 -24.82 0.43
CA ALA A 23 -4.47 -23.43 0.68
C ALA A 23 -3.20 -22.56 0.76
N ALA A 24 -2.18 -23.04 1.47
CA ALA A 24 -0.88 -22.39 1.56
C ALA A 24 -0.18 -22.29 0.20
N LYS A 25 -0.17 -23.38 -0.56
CA LYS A 25 0.37 -23.40 -1.93
C LYS A 25 -0.38 -22.42 -2.84
N ARG A 26 -1.70 -22.32 -2.71
CA ARG A 26 -2.52 -21.38 -3.48
C ARG A 26 -2.21 -19.92 -3.12
N TRP A 27 -2.02 -19.61 -1.83
CA TRP A 27 -1.58 -18.28 -1.38
C TRP A 27 -0.19 -17.93 -1.94
N TRP A 28 0.76 -18.86 -1.87
CA TRP A 28 2.09 -18.67 -2.42
C TRP A 28 2.07 -18.36 -3.92
N ARG A 29 1.34 -19.18 -4.70
CA ARG A 29 1.17 -18.99 -6.15
C ARG A 29 0.55 -17.62 -6.47
N PHE A 30 -0.45 -17.19 -5.71
CA PHE A 30 -1.05 -15.89 -5.90
C PHE A 30 -0.06 -14.71 -5.78
N ARG A 31 0.96 -14.84 -4.92
CA ARG A 31 1.99 -13.81 -4.75
C ARG A 31 3.07 -13.89 -5.82
N VAL A 32 3.54 -15.09 -6.15
CA VAL A 32 4.71 -15.27 -7.03
C VAL A 32 4.33 -15.30 -8.52
N GLU A 33 3.22 -15.95 -8.87
CA GLU A 33 2.84 -16.14 -10.26
C GLU A 33 2.14 -14.90 -10.83
N ASN A 34 2.24 -14.73 -12.15
CA ASN A 34 1.57 -13.66 -12.91
C ASN A 34 0.72 -14.25 -14.06
N ASN A 35 -0.21 -15.14 -13.71
CA ASN A 35 -1.17 -15.73 -14.65
C ASN A 35 -2.53 -15.00 -14.64
N LEU A 36 -3.42 -15.37 -15.56
CA LEU A 36 -4.76 -14.75 -15.68
C LEU A 36 -5.54 -14.74 -14.36
N TRP A 37 -5.53 -15.84 -13.61
CA TRP A 37 -6.19 -15.95 -12.32
C TRP A 37 -5.62 -14.97 -11.28
N THR A 38 -4.29 -14.90 -11.14
CA THR A 38 -3.65 -13.94 -10.21
C THR A 38 -3.93 -12.49 -10.59
N ARG A 39 -3.88 -12.16 -11.89
CA ARG A 39 -4.18 -10.82 -12.42
C ARG A 39 -5.63 -10.44 -12.16
N PHE A 40 -6.56 -11.35 -12.41
CA PHE A 40 -7.98 -11.16 -12.13
C PHE A 40 -8.22 -10.91 -10.64
N LEU A 41 -7.67 -11.74 -9.76
CA LEU A 41 -7.83 -11.56 -8.31
C LEU A 41 -7.22 -10.25 -7.81
N ARG A 42 -6.04 -9.86 -8.30
CA ARG A 42 -5.42 -8.56 -7.97
C ARG A 42 -6.30 -7.41 -8.44
N ALA A 43 -6.82 -7.48 -9.66
CA ALA A 43 -7.72 -6.47 -10.22
C ALA A 43 -9.08 -6.43 -9.52
N LYS A 44 -9.55 -7.54 -8.95
CA LYS A 44 -10.84 -7.59 -8.25
C LYS A 44 -10.74 -7.13 -6.80
N TYR A 45 -9.75 -7.62 -6.06
CA TYR A 45 -9.68 -7.44 -4.60
C TYR A 45 -8.58 -6.45 -4.17
N CYS A 46 -7.51 -6.27 -4.97
CA CYS A 46 -6.30 -5.54 -4.57
C CYS A 46 -6.04 -4.26 -5.38
N GLN A 47 -7.06 -3.64 -5.99
CA GLN A 47 -6.89 -2.47 -6.88
C GLN A 47 -6.12 -1.29 -6.27
N ARG A 48 -6.18 -1.11 -4.95
CA ARG A 48 -5.57 0.04 -4.24
C ARG A 48 -4.82 -0.38 -2.99
N SER A 49 -4.56 -1.67 -2.82
CA SER A 49 -3.99 -2.21 -1.60
C SER A 49 -3.08 -3.38 -1.92
N ASN A 50 -1.91 -3.40 -1.29
CA ASN A 50 -1.05 -4.58 -1.33
C ASN A 50 -1.85 -5.82 -0.84
N PRO A 51 -1.79 -6.96 -1.53
CA PRO A 51 -2.52 -8.15 -1.12
C PRO A 51 -2.21 -8.63 0.30
N ILE A 52 -1.00 -8.36 0.80
CA ILE A 52 -0.58 -8.69 2.18
C ILE A 52 -1.40 -7.86 3.19
N SER A 53 -1.56 -6.57 2.94
CA SER A 53 -2.24 -5.63 3.83
C SER A 53 -3.76 -5.54 3.60
N LYS A 54 -4.33 -6.36 2.72
CA LYS A 54 -5.76 -6.32 2.39
C LYS A 54 -6.62 -6.75 3.58
N LYS A 55 -7.53 -5.89 4.02
CA LYS A 55 -8.55 -6.23 5.02
C LYS A 55 -9.72 -6.97 4.36
N LEU A 56 -10.35 -7.86 5.12
CA LEU A 56 -11.57 -8.57 4.71
C LEU A 56 -12.74 -7.58 4.60
N ASP A 57 -13.52 -7.72 3.54
CA ASP A 57 -14.78 -6.99 3.34
C ASP A 57 -15.97 -7.98 3.45
N PRO A 58 -17.09 -7.63 4.08
CA PRO A 58 -18.32 -8.44 4.08
C PRO A 58 -18.83 -8.82 2.68
N LYS A 59 -18.47 -8.08 1.63
CA LYS A 59 -18.84 -8.37 0.23
C LYS A 59 -17.82 -9.24 -0.51
N ASP A 60 -16.73 -9.63 0.12
CA ASP A 60 -15.76 -10.53 -0.48
C ASP A 60 -16.37 -11.90 -0.80
N SER A 61 -15.79 -12.63 -1.75
CA SER A 61 -16.24 -14.00 -2.04
C SER A 61 -15.66 -14.98 -1.03
N ASN A 62 -16.35 -16.09 -0.78
CA ASN A 62 -15.87 -17.14 0.12
C ASN A 62 -14.49 -17.68 -0.30
N SER A 63 -14.23 -17.80 -1.61
CA SER A 63 -12.92 -18.19 -2.12
C SER A 63 -11.81 -17.20 -1.76
N TRP A 64 -12.11 -15.89 -1.75
CA TRP A 64 -11.15 -14.86 -1.33
C TRP A 64 -10.94 -14.87 0.18
N ARG A 65 -12.01 -15.06 0.97
CA ARG A 65 -11.89 -15.20 2.43
C ARG A 65 -11.02 -16.38 2.83
N SER A 66 -11.28 -17.56 2.25
CA SER A 66 -10.46 -18.76 2.48
C SER A 66 -8.98 -18.54 2.09
N LEU A 67 -8.74 -17.77 1.03
CA LEU A 67 -7.39 -17.40 0.61
C LEU A 67 -6.71 -16.44 1.60
N LEU A 68 -7.43 -15.47 2.19
CA LEU A 68 -6.92 -14.59 3.24
C LEU A 68 -6.75 -15.29 4.60
N GLU A 69 -7.53 -16.32 4.90
CA GLU A 69 -7.28 -17.16 6.08
C GLU A 69 -5.98 -17.95 5.92
N ALA A 70 -5.72 -18.47 4.72
CA ALA A 70 -4.45 -19.12 4.41
C ALA A 70 -3.29 -18.13 4.54
N ARG A 71 -3.45 -16.88 4.07
CA ARG A 71 -2.47 -15.81 4.30
C ARG A 71 -2.09 -15.69 5.76
N ASN A 72 -3.06 -15.55 6.66
CA ASN A 72 -2.78 -15.29 8.08
C ASN A 72 -1.92 -16.40 8.72
N LYS A 73 -2.05 -17.64 8.25
CA LYS A 73 -1.26 -18.79 8.72
C LYS A 73 0.12 -18.89 8.05
N VAL A 74 0.20 -18.50 6.78
CA VAL A 74 1.37 -18.78 5.94
C VAL A 74 2.33 -17.60 5.91
N ASP A 75 1.85 -16.35 5.97
CA ASP A 75 2.70 -15.15 5.93
C ASP A 75 3.67 -15.08 7.11
N LEU A 76 3.29 -15.57 8.30
CA LEU A 76 4.19 -15.67 9.46
C LEU A 76 5.38 -16.60 9.21
N ASN A 77 5.22 -17.58 8.32
CA ASN A 77 6.22 -18.60 8.01
C ASN A 77 6.97 -18.32 6.69
N ILE A 78 6.61 -17.25 6.00
CA ILE A 78 7.29 -16.81 4.78
C ILE A 78 8.47 -15.94 5.19
N GLN A 79 9.67 -16.42 4.89
CA GLN A 79 10.88 -15.63 4.99
C GLN A 79 11.11 -14.84 3.70
N TRP A 80 11.34 -13.54 3.84
CA TRP A 80 11.78 -12.70 2.75
C TRP A 80 13.28 -12.86 2.61
N LYS A 81 13.73 -13.67 1.65
CA LYS A 81 15.13 -13.63 1.20
C LYS A 81 15.32 -12.38 0.35
N ILE A 82 15.61 -11.26 1.00
CA ILE A 82 16.21 -10.11 0.34
C ILE A 82 17.60 -10.58 -0.08
N ASN A 83 17.85 -10.65 -1.39
CA ASN A 83 19.11 -11.16 -1.90
C ASN A 83 20.27 -10.31 -1.36
N LYS A 84 21.17 -10.97 -0.61
CA LYS A 84 22.47 -10.51 -0.13
C LYS A 84 22.52 -9.05 0.38
N GLY A 85 21.95 -8.86 1.56
CA GLY A 85 22.36 -7.84 2.52
C GLY A 85 22.11 -8.46 3.90
N ASN A 86 23.16 -8.64 4.68
CA ASN A 86 23.07 -9.34 5.95
C ASN A 86 22.17 -8.55 6.92
N SER A 87 21.32 -9.29 7.62
CA SER A 87 20.77 -8.95 8.93
C SER A 87 19.66 -7.90 9.06
N LEU A 88 18.55 -8.43 9.59
CA LEU A 88 17.63 -7.84 10.56
C LEU A 88 16.45 -7.04 10.00
N ASN A 89 15.31 -7.34 10.63
CA ASN A 89 14.00 -6.72 10.60
C ASN A 89 14.10 -5.20 10.83
N THR A 90 14.55 -4.46 9.81
CA THR A 90 14.79 -3.03 9.88
C THR A 90 13.61 -2.33 9.23
N ASN A 91 12.73 -1.79 10.07
CA ASN A 91 11.68 -0.88 9.63
C ASN A 91 12.35 0.28 8.87
N VAL A 92 11.72 0.80 7.81
CA VAL A 92 12.22 1.96 7.05
C VAL A 92 12.54 3.14 7.98
N SER A 93 11.81 3.26 9.10
CA SER A 93 12.09 4.24 10.16
C SER A 93 13.50 4.12 10.75
N ASN A 94 14.11 2.94 10.78
CA ASN A 94 15.45 2.73 11.35
C ASN A 94 16.57 3.25 10.44
N PHE A 95 16.26 3.48 9.15
CA PHE A 95 17.15 4.16 8.21
C PHE A 95 17.14 5.68 8.37
N LEU A 96 16.26 6.22 9.21
CA LEU A 96 16.16 7.63 9.56
C LEU A 96 16.59 7.80 11.02
N ASN A 97 17.65 8.58 11.27
CA ASN A 97 17.94 9.11 12.60
C ASN A 97 17.31 10.51 12.73
N ASN A 98 17.25 11.05 13.96
CA ASN A 98 16.65 12.37 14.22
C ASN A 98 17.26 13.51 13.39
N HIS A 99 18.39 13.28 12.69
CA HIS A 99 19.13 14.29 11.95
C HIS A 99 19.46 13.88 10.49
N GLY A 100 18.85 12.83 9.92
CA GLY A 100 19.11 12.37 8.55
C GLY A 100 19.18 10.85 8.34
N TRP A 101 19.86 10.42 7.28
CA TRP A 101 19.98 9.00 6.91
C TRP A 101 20.95 8.27 7.85
N ASN A 102 20.58 7.08 8.32
CA ASN A 102 21.48 6.18 9.02
C ASN A 102 22.44 5.51 8.01
N ILE A 103 23.58 6.15 7.77
CA ILE A 103 24.57 5.73 6.75
C ILE A 103 25.19 4.37 7.08
N GLU A 104 25.34 4.02 8.36
CA GLU A 104 25.90 2.74 8.78
C GLU A 104 24.96 1.59 8.39
N LEU A 105 23.66 1.76 8.68
CA LEU A 105 22.65 0.79 8.28
C LEU A 105 22.50 0.71 6.75
N LEU A 106 22.65 1.83 6.04
CA LEU A 106 22.61 1.85 4.58
C LEU A 106 23.78 1.06 3.96
N LYS A 107 25.01 1.22 4.48
CA LYS A 107 26.18 0.47 4.00
C LYS A 107 26.03 -1.04 4.18
N ASP A 108 25.38 -1.47 5.26
CA ASP A 108 25.17 -2.88 5.55
C ASP A 108 24.05 -3.51 4.70
N THR A 109 23.12 -2.68 4.20
CA THR A 109 21.90 -3.16 3.53
C THR A 109 21.94 -3.02 2.01
N VAL A 110 22.57 -1.97 1.48
CA VAL A 110 22.57 -1.66 0.05
C VAL A 110 23.98 -1.43 -0.50
N PRO A 111 24.24 -1.72 -1.79
CA PRO A 111 25.53 -1.48 -2.42
C PRO A 111 26.01 -0.03 -2.26
N GLN A 112 27.33 0.14 -2.14
CA GLN A 112 27.98 1.44 -1.87
C GLN A 112 27.57 2.55 -2.87
N GLU A 113 27.29 2.19 -4.12
CA GLU A 113 26.80 3.10 -5.17
C GLU A 113 25.47 3.74 -4.77
N VAL A 114 24.53 2.95 -4.24
CA VAL A 114 23.21 3.41 -3.79
C VAL A 114 23.34 4.24 -2.51
N VAL A 115 24.27 3.90 -1.63
CA VAL A 115 24.54 4.69 -0.41
C VAL A 115 24.98 6.11 -0.77
N TYR A 116 25.80 6.27 -1.81
CA TYR A 116 26.25 7.58 -2.26
C TYR A 116 25.08 8.41 -2.77
N GLU A 117 24.22 7.86 -3.62
CA GLU A 117 23.01 8.54 -4.10
C GLU A 117 22.07 8.94 -2.95
N VAL A 118 21.77 8.01 -2.05
CA VAL A 118 20.84 8.24 -0.93
C VAL A 118 21.37 9.29 0.05
N LYS A 119 22.69 9.33 0.31
CA LYS A 119 23.31 10.32 1.20
C LYS A 119 23.04 11.77 0.77
N HIS A 120 22.92 12.04 -0.53
CA HIS A 120 22.71 13.38 -1.06
C HIS A 120 21.22 13.79 -1.07
N ILE A 121 20.31 12.85 -0.79
CA ILE A 121 18.90 13.15 -0.63
C ILE A 121 18.72 13.86 0.70
N ASN A 122 18.49 15.17 0.66
CA ASN A 122 18.11 15.95 1.83
C ASN A 122 16.81 15.39 2.42
N ILE A 123 16.91 14.66 3.52
CA ILE A 123 15.74 14.41 4.38
C ILE A 123 15.44 15.74 5.05
N GLY A 124 14.30 16.33 4.70
CA GLY A 124 13.84 17.56 5.35
C GLY A 124 13.91 17.39 6.87
N GLN A 125 14.46 18.39 7.57
CA GLN A 125 14.50 18.39 9.03
C GLN A 125 13.08 18.20 9.54
N ASN A 126 12.79 17.03 10.12
CA ASN A 126 11.53 16.77 10.82
C ASN A 126 11.32 17.77 11.97
N ASP A 127 12.41 18.40 12.45
CA ASP A 127 12.39 19.41 13.50
C ASP A 127 11.84 20.79 13.09
N ILE A 128 11.98 21.21 11.82
CA ILE A 128 11.46 22.54 11.40
C ILE A 128 9.93 22.55 11.47
N GLN A 129 9.29 21.44 11.05
CA GLN A 129 7.83 21.33 11.16
C GLN A 129 7.39 21.17 12.61
N ASP A 130 8.12 20.40 13.43
CA ASP A 130 7.76 20.17 14.84
C ASP A 130 7.91 21.42 15.71
N GLN A 131 8.91 22.28 15.49
CA GLN A 131 9.08 23.53 16.25
C GLN A 131 8.04 24.58 15.86
N ALA A 132 7.76 24.76 14.56
CA ALA A 132 6.73 25.70 14.10
C ALA A 132 5.31 25.26 14.51
N VAL A 133 5.03 23.96 14.47
CA VAL A 133 3.76 23.38 14.94
C VAL A 133 3.57 23.59 16.45
N LYS A 134 4.63 23.42 17.25
CA LYS A 134 4.61 23.66 18.70
C LYS A 134 4.54 25.14 19.07
N GLN A 135 5.19 26.03 18.32
CA GLN A 135 5.15 27.48 18.56
C GLN A 135 3.79 28.11 18.24
N HIS A 136 3.04 27.55 17.30
CA HIS A 136 1.78 28.12 16.80
C HIS A 136 0.50 27.33 17.21
N ASP A 137 0.59 26.42 18.18
CA ASP A 137 -0.53 25.54 18.64
C ASP A 137 -1.28 24.86 17.47
N ILE A 138 -0.55 24.40 16.45
CA ILE A 138 -1.16 23.80 15.26
C ILE A 138 -1.59 22.37 15.60
N LYS A 139 -2.91 22.11 15.59
CA LYS A 139 -3.47 20.77 15.83
C LYS A 139 -3.56 19.97 14.53
N ILE A 140 -2.65 19.01 14.36
CA ILE A 140 -2.69 18.07 13.23
C ILE A 140 -3.81 17.04 13.47
N LYS A 141 -4.74 16.94 12.52
CA LYS A 141 -5.81 15.93 12.52
C LYS A 141 -5.81 15.17 11.21
N HIS A 142 -6.11 13.88 11.27
CA HIS A 142 -6.32 13.07 10.08
C HIS A 142 -7.64 13.49 9.40
N CYS A 143 -7.60 13.80 8.10
CA CYS A 143 -8.78 14.06 7.28
C CYS A 143 -9.00 12.92 6.27
N PHE A 144 -10.27 12.64 5.95
CA PHE A 144 -10.58 11.75 4.84
C PHE A 144 -10.21 12.43 3.53
N ARG A 145 -9.79 11.63 2.55
CA ARG A 145 -9.33 12.15 1.26
C ARG A 145 -10.41 12.96 0.53
N GLU A 146 -11.65 12.54 0.68
CA GLU A 146 -12.86 13.19 0.16
C GLU A 146 -13.08 14.59 0.77
N GLY A 147 -12.56 14.84 1.98
CA GLY A 147 -12.59 16.17 2.61
C GLY A 147 -11.31 16.98 2.40
N ASN A 148 -10.39 16.52 1.55
CA ASN A 148 -9.11 17.19 1.27
C ASN A 148 -8.99 17.59 -0.21
N GLU A 149 -10.11 17.79 -0.89
CA GLU A 149 -10.14 17.99 -2.34
C GLU A 149 -9.62 19.35 -2.78
N VAL A 150 -9.88 20.41 -2.00
CA VAL A 150 -9.34 21.75 -2.28
C VAL A 150 -7.81 21.72 -2.29
N ALA A 151 -7.21 21.12 -1.25
CA ALA A 151 -5.76 20.98 -1.16
C ALA A 151 -5.20 20.08 -2.27
N ASP A 152 -5.87 18.98 -2.61
CA ASP A 152 -5.47 18.09 -3.72
C ASP A 152 -5.53 18.80 -5.08
N ALA A 153 -6.56 19.61 -5.32
CA ALA A 153 -6.70 20.41 -6.54
C ALA A 153 -5.60 21.48 -6.65
N LEU A 154 -5.28 22.16 -5.55
CA LEU A 154 -4.20 23.15 -5.49
C LEU A 154 -2.82 22.50 -5.68
N ALA A 155 -2.57 21.36 -5.02
CA ALA A 155 -1.34 20.62 -5.19
C ALA A 155 -1.14 20.16 -6.65
N LYS A 156 -2.20 19.69 -7.31
CA LYS A 156 -2.16 19.39 -8.75
C LYS A 156 -1.87 20.63 -9.58
N HIS A 157 -2.53 21.75 -9.29
CA HIS A 157 -2.30 22.99 -10.02
C HIS A 157 -0.86 23.49 -9.87
N ALA A 158 -0.27 23.35 -8.68
CA ALA A 158 1.13 23.68 -8.43
C ALA A 158 2.11 22.88 -9.29
N THR A 159 1.76 21.67 -9.73
CA THR A 159 2.60 20.90 -10.67
C THR A 159 2.62 21.49 -12.09
N THR A 160 1.63 22.30 -12.43
CA THR A 160 1.51 22.93 -13.76
C THR A 160 2.18 24.30 -13.79
N ILE A 161 2.32 24.96 -12.65
CA ILE A 161 2.86 26.32 -12.56
C ILE A 161 4.37 26.28 -12.30
N MET A 162 5.14 27.06 -13.04
CA MET A 162 6.62 27.16 -12.90
C MET A 162 7.07 28.16 -11.82
N GLN A 163 6.16 28.98 -11.30
CA GLN A 163 6.41 30.06 -10.36
C GLN A 163 5.49 29.94 -9.13
N GLN A 164 5.96 30.45 -8.00
CA GLN A 164 5.16 30.50 -6.79
C GLN A 164 4.05 31.55 -6.93
N ILE A 165 2.79 31.13 -6.77
CA ILE A 165 1.61 31.99 -6.86
C ILE A 165 0.85 31.94 -5.53
N ILE A 166 0.45 33.11 -5.04
CA ILE A 166 -0.43 33.25 -3.87
C ILE A 166 -1.76 33.79 -4.36
N PHE A 167 -2.83 33.02 -4.13
CA PHE A 167 -4.20 33.43 -4.44
C PHE A 167 -4.78 34.16 -3.22
N LEU A 168 -5.15 35.43 -3.39
CA LEU A 168 -5.75 36.23 -2.31
C LEU A 168 -7.27 36.27 -2.38
N ASN A 169 -7.86 35.97 -3.55
CA ASN A 169 -9.31 35.92 -3.74
C ASN A 169 -9.76 34.57 -4.32
N GLU A 170 -11.01 34.20 -4.03
CA GLU A 170 -11.61 32.95 -4.52
C GLU A 170 -11.72 32.92 -6.06
N ASN A 171 -11.90 34.09 -6.68
CA ASN A 171 -11.98 34.22 -8.14
C ASN A 171 -10.65 33.96 -8.85
N ASP A 172 -9.54 34.11 -8.14
CA ASP A 172 -8.19 33.92 -8.68
C ASP A 172 -7.80 32.44 -8.66
N LEU A 173 -8.51 31.61 -7.88
CA LEU A 173 -8.23 30.19 -7.76
C LEU A 173 -8.52 29.44 -9.08
N PRO A 174 -7.76 28.38 -9.37
CA PRO A 174 -8.06 27.48 -10.47
C PRO A 174 -9.46 26.89 -10.31
N SER A 175 -10.12 26.65 -11.45
CA SER A 175 -11.54 26.32 -11.50
C SER A 175 -11.90 25.09 -10.66
N GLU A 176 -10.99 24.12 -10.59
CA GLU A 176 -11.10 22.88 -9.86
C GLU A 176 -11.08 23.10 -8.35
N ALA A 177 -10.16 23.93 -7.85
CA ALA A 177 -10.08 24.28 -6.43
C ALA A 177 -11.29 25.12 -6.00
N ARG A 178 -11.72 26.07 -6.85
CA ARG A 178 -12.90 26.90 -6.59
C ARG A 178 -14.18 26.07 -6.48
N LYS A 179 -14.37 25.12 -7.40
CA LYS A 179 -15.51 24.19 -7.36
C LYS A 179 -15.51 23.37 -6.07
N ALA A 180 -14.35 22.84 -5.65
CA ALA A 180 -14.23 22.09 -4.42
C ALA A 180 -14.56 22.95 -3.19
N ILE A 181 -14.08 24.19 -3.11
CA ILE A 181 -14.40 25.13 -2.02
C ILE A 181 -15.90 25.44 -1.98
N CYS A 182 -16.53 25.69 -3.13
CA CYS A 182 -17.96 25.94 -3.19
C CYS A 182 -18.78 24.72 -2.70
N MET A 183 -18.38 23.50 -3.08
CA MET A 183 -19.04 22.28 -2.60
C MET A 183 -18.89 22.09 -1.09
N ASP A 184 -17.69 22.35 -0.54
CA ASP A 184 -17.44 22.30 0.90
C ASP A 184 -18.28 23.34 1.66
N ARG A 185 -18.38 24.57 1.15
CA ARG A 185 -19.21 25.65 1.74
C ARG A 185 -20.70 25.30 1.72
N GLN A 186 -21.15 24.60 0.70
CA GLN A 186 -22.53 24.12 0.60
C GLN A 186 -22.79 22.83 1.38
N GLN A 187 -21.77 22.26 2.05
CA GLN A 187 -21.84 20.98 2.76
C GLN A 187 -22.37 19.84 1.87
N VAL A 188 -22.10 19.93 0.56
CA VAL A 188 -22.55 18.92 -0.40
C VAL A 188 -21.55 17.77 -0.36
N PRO A 189 -21.99 16.53 -0.08
CA PRO A 189 -21.07 15.40 -0.07
C PRO A 189 -20.52 15.16 -1.47
N ASN A 190 -19.20 15.13 -1.62
CA ASN A 190 -18.60 14.73 -2.90
C ASN A 190 -18.56 13.20 -3.02
N PHE A 191 -19.44 12.66 -3.85
CA PHE A 191 -19.44 11.25 -4.20
C PHE A 191 -18.61 11.00 -5.44
N ARG A 192 -17.48 10.30 -5.27
CA ARG A 192 -16.67 9.84 -6.40
C ARG A 192 -17.34 8.67 -7.12
N ILE A 193 -18.19 8.97 -8.10
CA ILE A 193 -18.75 7.98 -9.01
C ILE A 193 -17.71 7.67 -10.09
N ARG A 194 -17.14 6.45 -10.08
CA ARG A 194 -16.27 5.98 -11.16
C ARG A 194 -17.13 5.29 -12.23
N PRO A 195 -17.15 5.77 -13.49
CA PRO A 195 -17.76 5.00 -14.56
C PRO A 195 -17.03 3.66 -14.68
N ARG A 196 -17.78 2.55 -14.63
CA ARG A 196 -17.22 1.25 -15.01
C ARG A 196 -16.91 1.35 -16.51
N LYS A 197 -15.64 1.27 -16.90
CA LYS A 197 -15.31 1.00 -18.31
C LYS A 197 -15.96 -0.33 -18.67
N HIS A 198 -16.92 -0.34 -19.59
CA HIS A 198 -17.36 -1.60 -20.19
C HIS A 198 -16.14 -2.23 -20.86
N ALA A 199 -15.85 -3.47 -20.49
CA ALA A 199 -14.82 -4.24 -21.13
C ALA A 199 -15.30 -4.47 -22.57
N GLY A 200 -14.68 -3.83 -23.56
CA GLY A 200 -15.05 -3.90 -24.98
C GLY A 200 -14.76 -5.27 -25.59
N TRP A 201 -15.37 -6.31 -25.05
CA TRP A 201 -15.28 -7.68 -25.55
C TRP A 201 -16.60 -8.03 -26.22
N PHE A 202 -16.56 -8.19 -27.54
CA PHE A 202 -17.60 -8.86 -28.32
C PHE A 202 -17.31 -10.37 -28.30
N PHE A 203 -18.34 -11.18 -28.13
CA PHE A 203 -18.27 -12.64 -28.16
C PHE A 203 -18.96 -13.11 -29.44
N GLU A 204 -18.21 -13.78 -30.31
CA GLU A 204 -18.78 -14.57 -31.42
C GLU A 204 -18.74 -16.05 -31.03
N PRO A 205 -19.91 -16.70 -30.84
CA PRO A 205 -19.98 -18.15 -30.69
C PRO A 205 -19.80 -18.86 -32.04
N PRO A 206 -19.43 -20.17 -32.01
CA PRO A 206 -19.24 -20.98 -33.20
C PRO A 206 -20.52 -21.19 -34.01
#